data_AF-A0AA38FSN5-F1
#
_entry.id   AF-A0AA38FSN5-F1
#
_cell.length_a   1.000
_cell.length_b   1.000
_cell.length_c   1.000
_cell.angle_alpha   90.00
_cell.angle_beta   90.00
_cell.angle_gamma   90.00
#
_symmetry.space_group_name_H-M   'P 1'
#
loop_
_entity.id
_entity.type
_entity.pdbx_description
1 polymer ?
#
loop_
_entity_poly.entity_id
_entity_poly.type
_entity_poly.pdbx_seq_one_letter_code
_entity_poly.pdbx_strand_id
1 'polypeptide(L)'
;YGTKLGLGKLGTSIRLWANINPDLILFIFLPPLLFESTFSMEAHQVKRCLGQMVLLAGPGVLISTFSIGTMIRLMFPFGWNWTTSFLLGGLLSATDPVAVVAFLKELGASKKLSTLIEGESMMNDGVSIVVFRLFFEMVLGKSLNVPKYIQLLSQVSFGAIALGLLFGLLPFAWLGFTRNDVVTELTLTFAVSYIAYFFAEDGVHVSGIITVTTLGILFSSLVKLSFKWERQQVMHNFWEAISYVANTLVFILSGTIIAESINQSLINIQGYTWGYVVLLYTILQVSRGLVVGVLYPGLQYFGYGLDWKEAIILVWSGLRGVVALSLSLSVHRTSEGVISEDLSKKDGALFVFFTGGVVFLTLIVNGMTTQLLLHLLGMQKSTIFKRKITDYTRFKMNNKVLETFQRLGEDEKLGQTNWPSILKYMTCLNSPHEQKRTHPRHLTANEKDLHLTTNEEDLLLAENGEDLHSLPVQDIRLQLLAGVRAAYSRMLDDERITQSAAILLMQSVDEALDLAISQETLLDWKGLCAYVIFPNYFKYLQFWFLPKTLVTFLTVKRLELGCYICAAFLQAHSIARRQVYDFN
;
A
#
# COMPACT_ATOMS: atom_id res chain seq x y z
N TYR A 1 31.76 5.04 33.98
CA TYR A 1 30.48 4.38 33.65
C TYR A 1 29.36 5.36 33.98
N GLY A 2 28.66 5.87 32.96
CA GLY A 2 28.07 7.23 32.98
C GLY A 2 29.17 8.27 32.78
N THR A 3 29.12 9.23 31.87
CA THR A 3 28.19 10.39 31.77
C THR A 3 28.28 10.98 30.32
N LYS A 4 27.32 11.75 29.78
CA LYS A 4 26.86 13.10 30.20
C LYS A 4 25.38 13.23 30.59
N LEU A 5 24.53 12.22 30.36
CA LEU A 5 23.07 12.28 30.62
C LEU A 5 22.57 11.44 31.81
N GLY A 6 23.45 10.80 32.60
CA GLY A 6 23.06 10.10 33.84
C GLY A 6 22.25 8.79 33.66
N LEU A 7 22.00 8.31 32.44
CA LEU A 7 21.13 7.15 32.14
C LEU A 7 21.72 5.75 32.46
N GLY A 8 22.85 5.66 33.17
CA GLY A 8 23.44 4.37 33.57
C GLY A 8 23.66 3.40 32.40
N LYS A 9 23.27 2.12 32.60
CA LYS A 9 23.36 1.05 31.57
C LYS A 9 22.52 1.35 30.33
N LEU A 10 21.40 2.05 30.50
CA LEU A 10 20.47 2.38 29.42
C LEU A 10 21.12 3.38 28.43
N GLY A 11 21.88 4.34 28.96
CA GLY A 11 22.69 5.24 28.14
C GLY A 11 23.80 4.53 27.35
N THR A 12 24.39 3.47 27.91
CA THR A 12 25.35 2.62 27.18
C THR A 12 24.69 1.84 26.06
N SER A 13 23.50 1.28 26.31
CA SER A 13 22.69 0.62 25.27
C SER A 13 22.33 1.58 24.14
N ILE A 14 21.85 2.79 24.45
CA ILE A 14 21.52 3.81 23.42
C ILE A 14 22.75 4.14 22.57
N ARG A 15 23.94 4.30 23.17
CA ARG A 15 25.18 4.55 22.41
C ARG A 15 25.58 3.36 21.55
N LEU A 16 25.35 2.14 22.00
CA LEU A 16 25.58 0.93 21.20
C LEU A 16 24.68 0.94 19.97
N TRP A 17 23.40 1.23 20.15
CA TRP A 17 22.44 1.35 19.05
C TRP A 17 22.77 2.49 18.09
N ALA A 18 23.15 3.67 18.59
CA ALA A 18 23.52 4.80 17.77
C ALA A 18 24.78 4.56 16.91
N ASN A 19 25.68 3.67 17.36
CA ASN A 19 26.90 3.30 16.63
C ASN A 19 26.75 2.06 15.73
N ILE A 20 25.54 1.50 15.59
CA ILE A 20 25.29 0.39 14.67
C ILE A 20 25.61 0.81 13.23
N ASN A 21 26.10 -0.15 12.44
CA ASN A 21 26.32 0.05 11.02
C ASN A 21 24.97 0.32 10.30
N PRO A 22 24.78 1.48 9.63
CA PRO A 22 23.56 1.86 8.94
C PRO A 22 23.17 0.82 7.88
N ASP A 23 24.15 0.27 7.19
CA ASP A 23 23.92 -0.77 6.19
C ASP A 23 23.25 -1.99 6.86
N LEU A 24 23.68 -2.36 8.08
CA LEU A 24 23.07 -3.45 8.84
C LEU A 24 21.61 -3.16 9.21
N ILE A 25 21.27 -1.91 9.51
CA ILE A 25 19.88 -1.50 9.80
C ILE A 25 19.01 -1.75 8.55
N LEU A 26 19.49 -1.34 7.37
CA LEU A 26 18.78 -1.61 6.12
C LEU A 26 18.69 -3.12 5.85
N PHE A 27 19.79 -3.87 5.98
CA PHE A 27 19.81 -5.31 5.73
C PHE A 27 18.85 -6.11 6.63
N ILE A 28 18.64 -5.67 7.88
CA ILE A 28 17.77 -6.36 8.83
C ILE A 28 16.29 -6.00 8.62
N PHE A 29 15.98 -4.71 8.51
CA PHE A 29 14.59 -4.23 8.56
C PHE A 29 13.94 -4.05 7.20
N LEU A 30 14.71 -3.77 6.15
CA LEU A 30 14.14 -3.48 4.83
C LEU A 30 13.47 -4.70 4.20
N PRO A 31 14.06 -5.92 4.17
CA PRO A 31 13.42 -7.08 3.54
C PRO A 31 12.00 -7.38 4.04
N PRO A 32 11.72 -7.45 5.36
CA PRO A 32 10.38 -7.74 5.83
C PRO A 32 9.38 -6.59 5.60
N LEU A 33 9.83 -5.34 5.72
CA LEU A 33 8.98 -4.17 5.44
C LEU A 33 8.56 -4.12 3.98
N LEU A 34 9.52 -4.36 3.06
CA LEU A 34 9.24 -4.37 1.63
C LEU A 34 8.35 -5.56 1.23
N PHE A 35 8.62 -6.75 1.78
CA PHE A 35 7.81 -7.92 1.49
C PHE A 35 6.37 -7.71 1.97
N GLU A 36 6.16 -7.25 3.21
CA GLU A 36 4.80 -7.00 3.71
C GLU A 36 4.06 -5.97 2.85
N SER A 37 4.69 -4.83 2.57
CA SER A 37 4.09 -3.76 1.76
C SER A 37 3.61 -4.29 0.40
N THR A 38 4.47 -5.04 -0.31
CA THR A 38 4.11 -5.61 -1.62
C THR A 38 3.17 -6.79 -1.56
N PHE A 39 3.24 -7.60 -0.50
CA PHE A 39 2.36 -8.73 -0.30
C PHE A 39 0.92 -8.27 0.00
N SER A 40 0.77 -7.16 0.73
CA SER A 40 -0.50 -6.51 1.04
C SER A 40 -1.15 -5.83 -0.16
N MET A 41 -0.39 -5.48 -1.21
CA MET A 41 -0.90 -4.86 -2.43
C MET A 41 -1.68 -5.85 -3.32
N GLU A 42 -2.67 -5.33 -4.05
CA GLU A 42 -3.40 -6.10 -5.06
C GLU A 42 -2.66 -6.03 -6.40
N ALA A 43 -2.18 -7.18 -6.90
CA ALA A 43 -1.38 -7.25 -8.13
C ALA A 43 -2.08 -6.63 -9.37
N HIS A 44 -3.42 -6.70 -9.45
CA HIS A 44 -4.19 -6.02 -10.50
C HIS A 44 -4.03 -4.48 -10.42
N GLN A 45 -4.20 -3.92 -9.24
CA GLN A 45 -4.07 -2.47 -8.99
C GLN A 45 -2.64 -2.01 -9.27
N VAL A 46 -1.63 -2.78 -8.84
CA VAL A 46 -0.22 -2.49 -9.16
C VAL A 46 0.01 -2.47 -10.66
N LYS A 47 -0.47 -3.49 -11.40
CA LYS A 47 -0.33 -3.55 -12.86
C LYS A 47 -0.94 -2.33 -13.55
N ARG A 48 -2.07 -1.83 -13.05
CA ARG A 48 -2.77 -0.68 -13.61
C ARG A 48 -2.14 0.65 -13.21
N CYS A 49 -1.66 0.80 -11.98
CA CYS A 49 -0.94 1.97 -11.49
C CYS A 49 0.54 2.00 -11.89
N LEU A 50 1.08 0.94 -12.50
CA LEU A 50 2.51 0.80 -12.78
C LEU A 50 3.09 2.00 -13.55
N GLY A 51 2.34 2.53 -14.53
CA GLY A 51 2.74 3.72 -15.27
C GLY A 51 2.89 4.96 -14.38
N GLN A 52 1.99 5.15 -13.41
CA GLN A 52 2.05 6.26 -12.44
C GLN A 52 3.22 6.06 -11.47
N MET A 53 3.44 4.84 -10.99
CA MET A 53 4.56 4.50 -10.09
C MET A 53 5.91 4.76 -10.76
N VAL A 54 6.10 4.29 -12.00
CA VAL A 54 7.33 4.50 -12.77
C VAL A 54 7.55 5.98 -13.09
N LEU A 55 6.48 6.73 -13.37
CA LEU A 55 6.56 8.18 -13.60
C LEU A 55 7.03 8.93 -12.35
N LEU A 56 6.56 8.54 -11.16
CA LEU A 56 6.99 9.17 -9.91
C LEU A 56 8.41 8.73 -9.50
N ALA A 57 8.71 7.44 -9.61
CA ALA A 57 9.99 6.88 -9.18
C ALA A 57 11.16 7.18 -10.13
N GLY A 58 10.90 7.30 -11.43
CA GLY A 58 11.92 7.63 -12.43
C GLY A 58 12.14 9.13 -12.52
N PRO A 59 11.40 9.83 -13.40
CA PRO A 59 11.58 11.26 -13.59
C PRO A 59 11.24 12.08 -12.34
N GLY A 60 10.29 11.66 -11.50
CA GLY A 60 9.98 12.38 -10.27
C GLY A 60 11.16 12.46 -9.30
N VAL A 61 11.90 11.37 -9.12
CA VAL A 61 13.10 11.32 -8.26
C VAL A 61 14.26 12.15 -8.83
N LEU A 62 14.42 12.15 -10.15
CA LEU A 62 15.42 12.99 -10.79
C LEU A 62 15.07 14.48 -10.61
N ILE A 63 13.82 14.86 -10.88
CA ILE A 63 13.36 16.23 -10.70
C ILE A 63 13.50 16.65 -9.24
N SER A 64 13.13 15.80 -8.26
CA SER A 64 13.31 16.11 -6.84
C SER A 64 14.77 16.29 -6.49
N THR A 65 15.65 15.39 -6.93
CA THR A 65 17.10 15.46 -6.68
C THR A 65 17.69 16.76 -7.17
N PHE A 66 17.44 17.12 -8.44
CA PHE A 66 17.97 18.33 -9.04
C PHE A 66 17.34 19.59 -8.44
N SER A 67 16.04 19.58 -8.14
CA SER A 67 15.34 20.70 -7.52
C SER A 67 15.89 20.98 -6.11
N ILE A 68 15.95 19.94 -5.26
CA ILE A 68 16.44 20.05 -3.88
C ILE A 68 17.91 20.47 -3.88
N GLY A 69 18.76 19.80 -4.67
CA GLY A 69 20.18 20.12 -4.74
C GLY A 69 20.48 21.51 -5.28
N THR A 70 19.71 21.99 -6.26
CA THR A 70 19.84 23.37 -6.77
C THR A 70 19.47 24.39 -5.68
N MET A 71 18.37 24.17 -4.96
CA MET A 71 17.94 25.07 -3.89
C MET A 71 18.94 25.08 -2.72
N ILE A 72 19.50 23.93 -2.37
CA ILE A 72 20.59 23.84 -1.39
C ILE A 72 21.79 24.67 -1.85
N ARG A 73 22.28 24.46 -3.08
CA ARG A 73 23.45 25.18 -3.60
C ARG A 73 23.26 26.70 -3.59
N LEU A 74 22.05 27.19 -3.86
CA LEU A 74 21.76 28.62 -3.94
C LEU A 74 21.51 29.27 -2.57
N MET A 75 20.88 28.55 -1.63
CA MET A 75 20.42 29.14 -0.37
C MET A 75 21.32 28.82 0.83
N PHE A 76 22.14 27.76 0.76
CA PHE A 76 22.92 27.30 1.90
C PHE A 76 24.36 27.87 1.85
N PRO A 77 24.85 28.50 2.94
CA PRO A 77 26.15 29.19 2.94
C PRO A 77 27.36 28.28 3.19
N PHE A 78 27.22 26.96 3.00
CA PHE A 78 28.27 25.98 3.36
C PHE A 78 29.36 25.80 2.31
N GLY A 79 29.26 26.49 1.15
CA GLY A 79 30.25 26.40 0.08
C GLY A 79 30.21 25.07 -0.70
N TRP A 80 29.21 24.22 -0.45
CA TRP A 80 29.05 22.91 -1.08
C TRP A 80 28.98 22.99 -2.60
N ASN A 81 29.80 22.18 -3.28
CA ASN A 81 29.76 22.04 -4.73
C ASN A 81 28.42 21.47 -5.24
N TRP A 82 28.20 21.55 -6.55
CA TRP A 82 26.98 21.04 -7.18
C TRP A 82 26.79 19.54 -6.91
N THR A 83 27.89 18.78 -6.94
CA THR A 83 27.90 17.33 -6.71
C THR A 83 27.46 16.97 -5.30
N THR A 84 27.98 17.66 -4.27
CA THR A 84 27.57 17.45 -2.87
C THR A 84 26.15 17.92 -2.60
N SER A 85 25.72 19.01 -3.24
CA SER A 85 24.34 19.48 -3.13
C SER A 85 23.34 18.49 -3.76
N PHE A 86 23.67 17.93 -4.93
CA PHE A 86 22.87 16.87 -5.56
C PHE A 86 22.95 15.54 -4.81
N LEU A 87 24.06 15.24 -4.14
CA LEU A 87 24.16 14.08 -3.24
C LEU A 87 23.11 14.19 -2.11
N LEU A 88 23.01 15.35 -1.46
CA LEU A 88 21.98 15.60 -0.44
C LEU A 88 20.56 15.57 -1.04
N GLY A 89 20.38 16.11 -2.25
CA GLY A 89 19.11 16.01 -2.96
C GLY A 89 18.69 14.57 -3.28
N GLY A 90 19.64 13.72 -3.67
CA GLY A 90 19.41 12.32 -4.02
C GLY A 90 19.03 11.48 -2.80
N LEU A 91 19.76 11.62 -1.69
CA LEU A 91 19.42 10.89 -0.47
C LEU A 91 18.10 11.35 0.14
N LEU A 92 17.78 12.65 0.03
CA LEU A 92 16.50 13.21 0.47
C LEU A 92 15.39 13.02 -0.56
N SER A 93 15.60 12.28 -1.66
CA SER A 93 14.51 11.97 -2.60
C SER A 93 13.73 10.72 -2.20
N ALA A 94 14.33 9.81 -1.43
CA ALA A 94 13.69 8.63 -0.84
C ALA A 94 12.54 9.01 0.11
N THR A 95 11.39 8.35 -0.01
CA THR A 95 10.18 8.59 0.79
C THR A 95 9.81 7.36 1.60
N ASP A 96 8.95 7.50 2.61
CA ASP A 96 8.48 6.41 3.46
C ASP A 96 7.06 6.68 3.99
N PRO A 97 6.01 6.29 3.27
CA PRO A 97 4.64 6.65 3.58
C PRO A 97 4.00 5.71 4.61
N VAL A 98 4.76 4.83 5.28
CA VAL A 98 4.22 3.77 6.16
C VAL A 98 3.17 4.31 7.14
N ALA A 99 3.47 5.42 7.82
CA ALA A 99 2.53 6.04 8.77
C ALA A 99 1.26 6.56 8.08
N VAL A 100 1.38 7.16 6.90
CA VAL A 100 0.24 7.70 6.13
C VAL A 100 -0.62 6.56 5.59
N VAL A 101 0.00 5.51 5.06
CA VAL A 101 -0.68 4.32 4.52
C VAL A 101 -1.48 3.61 5.62
N ALA A 102 -0.94 3.50 6.84
CA ALA A 102 -1.68 2.95 7.98
C ALA A 102 -2.96 3.73 8.25
N PHE A 103 -2.90 5.08 8.30
CA PHE A 103 -4.10 5.91 8.47
C PHE A 103 -5.07 5.83 7.29
N LEU A 104 -4.58 5.75 6.05
CA LEU A 104 -5.42 5.56 4.87
C LEU A 104 -6.21 4.25 4.96
N LYS A 105 -5.57 3.16 5.41
CA LYS A 105 -6.20 1.86 5.63
C LYS A 105 -7.25 1.92 6.74
N GLU A 106 -6.94 2.55 7.88
CA GLU A 106 -7.85 2.70 9.03
C GLU A 106 -9.08 3.55 8.71
N LEU A 107 -8.90 4.64 7.98
CA LEU A 107 -9.97 5.56 7.57
C LEU A 107 -10.81 5.06 6.39
N GLY A 108 -10.44 3.91 5.81
CA GLY A 108 -11.14 3.31 4.68
C GLY A 108 -11.02 4.12 3.38
N ALA A 109 -9.90 4.82 3.19
CA ALA A 109 -9.59 5.56 1.97
C ALA A 109 -9.44 4.63 0.75
N SER A 110 -9.35 5.21 -0.44
CA SER A 110 -9.25 4.45 -1.70
C SER A 110 -8.03 3.51 -1.71
N LYS A 111 -8.28 2.21 -1.95
CA LYS A 111 -7.21 1.19 -2.08
C LYS A 111 -6.19 1.56 -3.15
N LYS A 112 -6.67 2.08 -4.29
CA LYS A 112 -5.84 2.62 -5.37
C LYS A 112 -4.83 3.65 -4.86
N LEU A 113 -5.25 4.59 -4.01
CA LEU A 113 -4.36 5.63 -3.49
C LEU A 113 -3.30 5.04 -2.56
N SER A 114 -3.70 4.12 -1.67
CA SER A 114 -2.76 3.38 -0.82
C SER A 114 -1.72 2.64 -1.67
N THR A 115 -2.16 1.88 -2.67
CA THR A 115 -1.28 1.13 -3.58
C THR A 115 -0.36 2.06 -4.36
N LEU A 116 -0.85 3.21 -4.83
CA LEU A 116 -0.02 4.18 -5.56
C LEU A 116 1.08 4.77 -4.67
N ILE A 117 0.72 5.22 -3.46
CA ILE A 117 1.67 5.83 -2.51
C ILE A 117 2.72 4.81 -2.06
N GLU A 118 2.29 3.60 -1.70
CA GLU A 118 3.17 2.52 -1.26
C GLU A 118 4.11 2.09 -2.40
N GLY A 119 3.59 1.90 -3.62
CA GLY A 119 4.40 1.53 -4.78
C GLY A 119 5.36 2.63 -5.25
N GLU A 120 4.96 3.90 -5.17
CA GLU A 120 5.85 5.02 -5.44
C GLU A 120 7.04 5.01 -4.49
N SER A 121 6.80 4.85 -3.19
CA SER A 121 7.86 4.83 -2.19
C SER A 121 8.85 3.71 -2.40
N MET A 122 8.37 2.49 -2.65
CA MET A 122 9.25 1.33 -2.83
C MET A 122 10.14 1.47 -4.07
N MET A 123 9.59 1.96 -5.17
CA MET A 123 10.38 2.20 -6.38
C MET A 123 11.32 3.39 -6.22
N ASN A 124 10.86 4.46 -5.56
CA ASN A 124 11.64 5.65 -5.27
C ASN A 124 12.86 5.32 -4.41
N ASP A 125 12.72 4.49 -3.36
CA ASP A 125 13.86 4.08 -2.53
C ASP A 125 14.96 3.38 -3.34
N GLY A 126 14.55 2.50 -4.26
CA GLY A 126 15.47 1.84 -5.18
C GLY A 126 16.21 2.83 -6.10
N VAL A 127 15.49 3.76 -6.73
CA VAL A 127 16.08 4.76 -7.64
C VAL A 127 16.95 5.76 -6.88
N SER A 128 16.50 6.22 -5.71
CA SER A 128 17.21 7.17 -4.86
C SER A 128 18.55 6.63 -4.37
N ILE A 129 18.65 5.34 -4.04
CA ILE A 129 19.93 4.69 -3.69
C ILE A 129 20.91 4.69 -4.87
N VAL A 130 20.43 4.45 -6.09
CA VAL A 130 21.29 4.46 -7.29
C VAL A 130 21.76 5.88 -7.60
N VAL A 131 20.86 6.87 -7.51
CA VAL A 131 21.18 8.29 -7.68
C VAL A 131 22.17 8.76 -6.60
N PHE A 132 21.99 8.32 -5.35
CA PHE A 132 22.93 8.55 -4.26
C PHE A 132 24.31 7.98 -4.57
N ARG A 133 24.41 6.70 -4.95
CA ARG A 133 25.69 6.06 -5.29
C ARG A 133 26.41 6.79 -6.41
N LEU A 134 25.68 7.24 -7.43
CA LEU A 134 26.23 8.04 -8.52
C LEU A 134 26.90 9.32 -8.00
N PHE A 135 26.17 10.17 -7.28
CA PHE A 135 26.73 11.43 -6.78
C PHE A 135 27.80 11.20 -5.70
N PHE A 136 27.68 10.12 -4.92
CA PHE A 136 28.66 9.78 -3.89
C PHE A 136 30.01 9.45 -4.51
N GLU A 137 30.01 8.63 -5.57
CA GLU A 137 31.24 8.30 -6.31
C GLU A 137 31.86 9.52 -7.00
N MET A 138 31.04 10.46 -7.45
CA MET A 138 31.52 11.73 -8.01
C MET A 138 32.19 12.60 -6.96
N VAL A 139 31.63 12.69 -5.76
CA VAL A 139 32.22 13.42 -4.62
C VAL A 139 33.54 12.79 -4.14
N LEU A 140 33.73 11.48 -4.38
CA LEU A 140 35.00 10.78 -4.15
C LEU A 140 36.01 10.96 -5.29
N GLY A 141 35.70 11.75 -6.33
CA GLY A 141 36.60 12.06 -7.45
C GLY A 141 36.64 11.01 -8.55
N LYS A 142 35.70 10.05 -8.59
CA LYS A 142 35.61 9.08 -9.71
C LYS A 142 35.01 9.74 -10.95
N SER A 143 35.52 9.40 -12.13
CA SER A 143 35.12 10.06 -13.38
C SER A 143 33.69 9.77 -13.82
N LEU A 144 33.07 10.78 -14.44
CA LEU A 144 31.73 10.73 -15.01
C LEU A 144 31.73 9.95 -16.33
N ASN A 145 31.21 8.73 -16.31
CA ASN A 145 30.78 8.04 -17.52
C ASN A 145 29.26 7.90 -17.51
N VAL A 146 28.55 8.97 -17.89
CA VAL A 146 27.07 9.01 -17.94
C VAL A 146 26.47 7.78 -18.65
N PRO A 147 26.99 7.31 -19.81
CA PRO A 147 26.47 6.10 -20.46
C PRO A 147 26.62 4.85 -19.59
N LYS A 148 27.74 4.73 -18.86
CA LYS A 148 28.00 3.61 -17.95
C LYS A 148 27.02 3.59 -16.78
N TYR A 149 26.59 4.76 -16.30
CA TYR A 149 25.60 4.87 -15.21
C TYR A 149 24.17 4.63 -15.68
N ILE A 150 23.81 5.05 -16.90
CA ILE A 150 22.51 4.67 -17.49
C ILE A 150 22.45 3.16 -17.72
N GLN A 151 23.55 2.57 -18.22
CA GLN A 151 23.67 1.12 -18.36
C GLN A 151 23.58 0.41 -17.00
N LEU A 152 24.28 0.93 -15.98
CA LEU A 152 24.22 0.41 -14.61
C LEU A 152 22.79 0.47 -14.07
N LEU A 153 22.10 1.61 -14.20
CA LEU A 153 20.72 1.78 -13.74
C LEU A 153 19.77 0.79 -14.41
N SER A 154 19.90 0.62 -15.72
CA SER A 154 19.13 -0.35 -16.50
C SER A 154 19.41 -1.79 -16.03
N GLN A 155 20.69 -2.16 -15.90
CA GLN A 155 21.10 -3.49 -15.46
C GLN A 155 20.63 -3.80 -14.03
N VAL A 156 20.78 -2.85 -13.10
CA VAL A 156 20.36 -2.97 -11.70
C VAL A 156 18.84 -3.11 -11.59
N SER A 157 18.08 -2.41 -12.42
CA SER A 157 16.61 -2.44 -12.40
C SER A 157 16.05 -3.70 -13.06
N PHE A 158 16.42 -3.98 -14.31
CA PHE A 158 15.92 -5.16 -15.03
C PHE A 158 16.45 -6.47 -14.45
N GLY A 159 17.71 -6.48 -13.98
CA GLY A 159 18.30 -7.61 -13.27
C GLY A 159 17.56 -7.92 -11.97
N ALA A 160 17.18 -6.89 -11.20
CA ALA A 160 16.39 -7.06 -9.98
C ALA A 160 14.99 -7.63 -10.26
N ILE A 161 14.31 -7.19 -11.33
CA ILE A 161 13.02 -7.76 -11.73
C ILE A 161 13.18 -9.24 -12.12
N ALA A 162 14.20 -9.57 -12.91
CA ALA A 162 14.46 -10.95 -13.32
C ALA A 162 14.75 -11.87 -12.12
N LEU A 163 15.59 -11.42 -11.17
CA LEU A 163 15.85 -12.15 -9.94
C LEU A 163 14.61 -12.26 -9.05
N GLY A 164 13.81 -11.19 -8.93
CA GLY A 164 12.58 -11.22 -8.14
C GLY A 164 11.56 -12.22 -8.68
N LEU A 165 11.43 -12.31 -10.01
CA LEU A 165 10.62 -13.35 -10.66
C LEU A 165 11.19 -14.76 -10.42
N LEU A 166 12.51 -14.93 -10.50
CA LEU A 166 13.17 -16.21 -10.25
C LEU A 166 12.93 -16.69 -8.81
N PHE A 167 13.23 -15.84 -7.83
CA PHE A 167 13.03 -16.12 -6.40
C PHE A 167 11.56 -16.13 -6.00
N GLY A 168 10.64 -15.60 -6.82
CA GLY A 168 9.20 -15.77 -6.60
C GLY A 168 8.67 -17.11 -7.12
N LEU A 169 9.09 -17.52 -8.33
CA LEU A 169 8.60 -18.74 -8.98
C LEU A 169 9.21 -20.02 -8.41
N LEU A 170 10.51 -20.03 -8.07
CA LEU A 170 11.19 -21.23 -7.57
C LEU A 170 10.61 -21.73 -6.23
N PRO A 171 10.49 -20.89 -5.19
CA PRO A 171 9.96 -21.33 -3.90
C PRO A 171 8.46 -21.60 -3.98
N PHE A 172 7.72 -20.90 -4.84
CA PHE A 172 6.33 -21.23 -5.09
C PHE A 172 6.17 -22.62 -5.73
N ALA A 173 7.02 -22.97 -6.69
CA ALA A 173 7.04 -24.33 -7.24
C ALA A 173 7.36 -25.36 -6.15
N TRP A 174 8.30 -25.05 -5.25
CA TRP A 174 8.64 -25.88 -4.10
C TRP A 174 7.46 -26.07 -3.12
N LEU A 175 6.71 -25.01 -2.84
CA LEU A 175 5.48 -25.08 -2.03
C LEU A 175 4.45 -26.01 -2.65
N GLY A 176 4.34 -26.04 -3.98
CA GLY A 176 3.49 -26.97 -4.70
C GLY A 176 3.82 -28.45 -4.46
N PHE A 177 5.07 -28.77 -4.09
CA PHE A 177 5.51 -30.14 -3.77
C PHE A 177 5.41 -30.47 -2.27
N THR A 178 5.36 -29.45 -1.39
CA THR A 178 5.41 -29.65 0.06
C THR A 178 3.99 -29.75 0.63
N ARG A 179 3.79 -30.66 1.60
CA ARG A 179 2.47 -30.98 2.18
C ARG A 179 1.97 -29.84 3.08
N ASN A 180 1.06 -28.99 2.55
CA ASN A 180 0.10 -28.07 3.23
C ASN A 180 0.33 -27.81 4.74
N ASP A 181 1.47 -27.20 5.11
CA ASP A 181 1.72 -26.74 6.47
C ASP A 181 2.00 -25.24 6.46
N VAL A 182 1.20 -24.50 7.23
CA VAL A 182 1.24 -23.04 7.30
C VAL A 182 2.58 -22.57 7.87
N VAL A 183 3.15 -23.28 8.84
CA VAL A 183 4.43 -22.87 9.46
C VAL A 183 5.57 -22.93 8.44
N THR A 184 5.58 -23.99 7.62
CA THR A 184 6.55 -24.15 6.52
C THR A 184 6.37 -23.06 5.45
N GLU A 185 5.13 -22.71 5.09
CA GLU A 185 4.83 -21.61 4.16
C GLU A 185 5.36 -20.26 4.68
N LEU A 186 5.07 -19.93 5.95
CA LEU A 186 5.55 -18.70 6.60
C LEU A 186 7.08 -18.65 6.64
N THR A 187 7.71 -19.74 7.10
CA THR A 187 9.17 -19.83 7.24
C THR A 187 9.86 -19.71 5.88
N LEU A 188 9.30 -20.32 4.83
CA LEU A 188 9.84 -20.23 3.49
C LEU A 188 9.73 -18.81 2.93
N THR A 189 8.56 -18.16 3.03
CA THR A 189 8.41 -16.78 2.55
C THR A 189 9.36 -15.82 3.26
N PHE A 190 9.53 -15.99 4.58
CA PHE A 190 10.48 -15.23 5.37
C PHE A 190 11.93 -15.49 4.94
N ALA A 191 12.33 -16.75 4.78
CA ALA A 191 13.69 -17.08 4.34
C ALA A 191 13.99 -16.55 2.94
N VAL A 192 13.05 -16.71 2.01
CA VAL A 192 13.18 -16.28 0.62
C VAL A 192 13.28 -14.76 0.50
N SER A 193 12.51 -13.99 1.28
CA SER A 193 12.60 -12.53 1.23
C SER A 193 14.00 -12.02 1.60
N TYR A 194 14.62 -12.61 2.63
CA TYR A 194 15.99 -12.29 3.01
C TYR A 194 17.02 -12.79 1.99
N ILE A 195 16.93 -14.06 1.56
CA ILE A 195 17.87 -14.64 0.59
C ILE A 195 17.85 -13.84 -0.72
N ALA A 196 16.66 -13.51 -1.23
CA ALA A 196 16.51 -12.73 -2.45
C ALA A 196 17.13 -11.34 -2.30
N TYR A 197 16.94 -10.68 -1.16
CA TYR A 197 17.53 -9.37 -0.89
C TYR A 197 19.07 -9.42 -0.85
N PHE A 198 19.64 -10.31 -0.03
CA PHE A 198 21.10 -10.42 0.10
C PHE A 198 21.77 -10.87 -1.19
N PHE A 199 21.17 -11.84 -1.89
CA PHE A 199 21.72 -12.34 -3.15
C PHE A 199 21.69 -11.27 -4.25
N ALA A 200 20.62 -10.47 -4.30
CA ALA A 200 20.53 -9.34 -5.23
C ALA A 200 21.59 -8.28 -4.93
N GLU A 201 21.66 -7.80 -3.68
CA GLU A 201 22.48 -6.65 -3.30
C GLU A 201 23.99 -6.97 -3.29
N ASP A 202 24.38 -8.08 -2.67
CA ASP A 202 25.79 -8.47 -2.48
C ASP A 202 26.29 -9.44 -3.55
N GLY A 203 25.46 -10.38 -3.98
CA GLY A 203 25.87 -11.43 -4.92
C GLY A 203 25.92 -10.97 -6.38
N VAL A 204 24.86 -10.32 -6.86
CA VAL A 204 24.72 -9.93 -8.28
C VAL A 204 24.85 -8.41 -8.48
N HIS A 205 24.94 -7.64 -7.40
CA HIS A 205 24.99 -6.17 -7.40
C HIS A 205 23.81 -5.52 -8.15
N VAL A 206 22.62 -6.08 -7.99
CA VAL A 206 21.35 -5.50 -8.46
C VAL A 206 20.53 -5.02 -7.27
N SER A 207 19.42 -4.29 -7.50
CA SER A 207 18.66 -3.69 -6.41
C SER A 207 17.93 -4.75 -5.59
N GLY A 208 18.32 -4.95 -4.34
CA GLY A 208 17.61 -5.83 -3.41
C GLY A 208 16.17 -5.38 -3.18
N ILE A 209 15.93 -4.07 -3.16
CA ILE A 209 14.60 -3.46 -2.97
C ILE A 209 13.65 -3.88 -4.08
N ILE A 210 14.03 -3.66 -5.34
CA ILE A 210 13.20 -4.02 -6.50
C ILE A 210 13.01 -5.54 -6.59
N THR A 211 14.03 -6.31 -6.21
CA THR A 211 13.98 -7.79 -6.19
C THR A 211 12.90 -8.28 -5.22
N VAL A 212 12.94 -7.85 -3.96
CA VAL A 212 11.95 -8.22 -2.94
C VAL A 212 10.56 -7.70 -3.29
N THR A 213 10.47 -6.49 -3.85
CA THR A 213 9.20 -5.90 -4.31
C THR A 213 8.55 -6.75 -5.39
N THR A 214 9.32 -7.13 -6.41
CA THR A 214 8.85 -8.00 -7.51
C THR A 214 8.42 -9.36 -6.98
N LEU A 215 9.20 -9.91 -6.05
CA LEU A 215 8.91 -11.15 -5.37
C LEU A 215 7.60 -11.09 -4.58
N GLY A 216 7.38 -10.05 -3.77
CA GLY A 216 6.17 -9.90 -2.96
C GLY A 216 4.91 -9.67 -3.79
N ILE A 217 4.99 -8.90 -4.89
CA ILE A 217 3.86 -8.73 -5.84
C ILE A 217 3.51 -10.08 -6.49
N LEU A 218 4.52 -10.84 -6.91
CA LEU A 218 4.32 -12.17 -7.49
C LEU A 218 3.70 -13.13 -6.47
N PHE A 219 4.20 -13.13 -5.23
CA PHE A 219 3.63 -13.93 -4.15
C PHE A 219 2.19 -13.53 -3.83
N SER A 220 1.85 -12.24 -3.77
CA SER A 220 0.47 -11.76 -3.58
C SER A 220 -0.47 -12.35 -4.63
N SER A 221 -0.05 -12.40 -5.90
CA SER A 221 -0.86 -13.00 -6.97
C SER A 221 -0.96 -14.53 -6.86
N LEU A 222 0.15 -15.21 -6.55
CA LEU A 222 0.22 -16.67 -6.54
C LEU A 222 -0.43 -17.28 -5.29
N VAL A 223 -0.29 -16.64 -4.14
CA VAL A 223 -0.92 -17.02 -2.87
C VAL A 223 -2.43 -16.95 -3.00
N LYS A 224 -2.94 -15.89 -3.65
CA LYS A 224 -4.36 -15.75 -3.98
C LYS A 224 -4.87 -16.92 -4.82
N LEU A 225 -4.06 -17.41 -5.76
CA LEU A 225 -4.43 -18.47 -6.69
C LEU A 225 -4.44 -19.88 -6.09
N SER A 226 -3.55 -20.16 -5.13
CA SER A 226 -3.28 -21.53 -4.66
C SER A 226 -3.70 -21.83 -3.22
N PHE A 227 -3.80 -20.83 -2.34
CA PHE A 227 -4.07 -21.08 -0.93
C PHE A 227 -5.54 -20.88 -0.56
N LYS A 228 -6.03 -21.68 0.41
CA LYS A 228 -7.35 -21.48 1.02
C LYS A 228 -7.38 -20.14 1.76
N TRP A 229 -8.56 -19.52 1.82
CA TRP A 229 -8.81 -18.24 2.50
C TRP A 229 -8.20 -18.16 3.91
N GLU A 230 -8.41 -19.19 4.72
CA GLU A 230 -7.90 -19.24 6.11
C GLU A 230 -6.37 -19.08 6.18
N ARG A 231 -5.63 -19.72 5.26
CA ARG A 231 -4.17 -19.63 5.21
C ARG A 231 -3.70 -18.25 4.75
N GLN A 232 -4.41 -17.67 3.78
CA GLN A 232 -4.11 -16.33 3.29
C GLN A 232 -4.20 -15.30 4.43
N GLN A 233 -5.24 -15.41 5.26
CA GLN A 233 -5.42 -14.53 6.41
C GLN A 233 -4.29 -14.70 7.44
N VAL A 234 -3.88 -15.94 7.74
CA VAL A 234 -2.77 -16.19 8.68
C VAL A 234 -1.46 -15.62 8.15
N MET A 235 -1.17 -15.76 6.85
CA MET A 235 0.01 -15.16 6.23
C MET A 235 0.00 -13.64 6.29
N HIS A 236 -1.14 -13.01 5.99
CA HIS A 236 -1.26 -11.56 6.05
C HIS A 236 -1.03 -11.04 7.47
N ASN A 237 -1.71 -11.63 8.46
CA ASN A 237 -1.55 -11.25 9.88
C ASN A 237 -0.11 -11.43 10.37
N PHE A 238 0.58 -12.49 9.93
CA PHE A 238 1.99 -12.73 10.29
C PHE A 238 2.91 -11.64 9.74
N TRP A 239 2.78 -11.30 8.46
CA TRP A 239 3.60 -10.26 7.84
C TRP A 239 3.30 -8.88 8.39
N GLU A 240 2.02 -8.56 8.64
CA GLU A 240 1.59 -7.32 9.29
C GLU A 240 2.21 -7.19 10.69
N ALA A 241 2.21 -8.27 11.49
CA ALA A 241 2.83 -8.27 12.81
C ALA A 241 4.36 -8.04 12.75
N ILE A 242 5.06 -8.67 11.80
CA ILE A 242 6.50 -8.46 11.60
C ILE A 242 6.79 -7.03 11.16
N SER A 243 6.01 -6.52 10.20
CA SER A 243 6.14 -5.16 9.69
C SER A 243 5.91 -4.13 10.79
N TYR A 244 4.89 -4.33 11.63
CA TYR A 244 4.63 -3.49 12.79
C TYR A 244 5.81 -3.45 13.79
N VAL A 245 6.37 -4.62 14.11
CA VAL A 245 7.54 -4.72 15.00
C VAL A 245 8.77 -4.06 14.37
N ALA A 246 9.03 -4.32 13.08
CA ALA A 246 10.14 -3.73 12.34
C ALA A 246 10.04 -2.21 12.30
N ASN A 247 8.87 -1.67 11.93
CA ASN A 247 8.62 -0.22 11.91
C ASN A 247 8.83 0.42 13.29
N THR A 248 8.30 -0.19 14.35
CA THR A 248 8.48 0.31 15.72
C THR A 248 9.96 0.39 16.08
N LEU A 249 10.75 -0.66 15.77
CA LEU A 249 12.18 -0.68 16.02
C LEU A 249 12.92 0.36 15.16
N VAL A 250 12.59 0.48 13.88
CA VAL A 250 13.14 1.45 12.93
C VAL A 250 12.92 2.89 13.43
N PHE A 251 11.73 3.22 13.95
CA PHE A 251 11.45 4.54 14.52
C PHE A 251 12.22 4.81 15.82
N ILE A 252 12.30 3.83 16.72
CA ILE A 252 13.11 3.95 17.95
C ILE A 252 14.57 4.19 17.58
N LEU A 253 15.12 3.41 16.65
CA LEU A 253 16.51 3.54 16.19
C LEU A 253 16.76 4.90 15.53
N SER A 254 15.88 5.29 14.60
CA SER A 254 15.91 6.62 13.97
C SER A 254 15.94 7.73 15.02
N GLY A 255 15.06 7.69 16.03
CA GLY A 255 15.04 8.65 17.13
C GLY A 255 16.35 8.69 17.92
N THR A 256 16.98 7.54 18.20
CA THR A 256 18.28 7.51 18.88
C THR A 256 19.42 8.08 18.03
N ILE A 257 19.45 7.78 16.73
CA ILE A 257 20.46 8.29 15.79
C ILE A 257 20.31 9.80 15.65
N ILE A 258 19.07 10.30 15.52
CA ILE A 258 18.77 11.73 15.46
C ILE A 258 19.22 12.42 16.74
N ALA A 259 18.86 11.89 17.92
CA ALA A 259 19.25 12.46 19.20
C ALA A 259 20.78 12.52 19.39
N GLU A 260 21.50 11.47 19.02
CA GLU A 260 22.96 11.47 19.08
C GLU A 260 23.56 12.44 18.05
N SER A 261 23.01 12.50 16.83
CA SER A 261 23.45 13.45 15.82
C SER A 261 23.31 14.88 16.31
N ILE A 262 22.18 15.24 16.93
CA ILE A 262 21.93 16.56 17.49
C ILE A 262 22.92 16.83 18.64
N ASN A 263 23.18 15.86 19.50
CA ASN A 263 24.10 16.02 20.63
C ASN A 263 25.56 16.22 20.19
N GLN A 264 26.02 15.49 19.16
CA GLN A 264 27.35 15.67 18.58
C GLN A 264 27.47 17.00 17.82
N SER A 265 26.40 17.38 17.12
CA SER A 265 26.29 18.62 16.34
C SER A 265 26.20 19.87 17.20
N LEU A 266 25.51 19.79 18.35
CA LEU A 266 25.35 20.88 19.33
C LEU A 266 26.67 21.44 19.86
N ILE A 267 27.77 20.67 19.77
CA ILE A 267 29.09 21.08 20.24
C ILE A 267 29.71 22.15 19.30
N ASN A 268 29.22 22.31 18.07
CA ASN A 268 29.85 23.19 17.07
C ASN A 268 28.88 24.02 16.22
N ILE A 269 27.58 23.99 16.53
CA ILE A 269 26.53 24.58 15.70
C ILE A 269 25.90 25.81 16.38
N GLN A 270 25.98 26.95 15.71
CA GLN A 270 25.34 28.21 16.12
C GLN A 270 23.81 28.14 15.87
N GLY A 271 23.01 28.92 16.61
CA GLY A 271 21.54 28.88 16.56
C GLY A 271 20.92 29.06 15.16
N TYR A 272 21.64 29.67 14.20
CA TYR A 272 21.18 29.84 12.82
C TYR A 272 20.98 28.51 12.07
N THR A 273 21.67 27.43 12.45
CA THR A 273 21.65 26.16 11.70
C THR A 273 20.34 25.40 11.85
N TRP A 274 19.60 25.62 12.94
CA TRP A 274 18.24 25.12 13.10
C TRP A 274 17.27 25.80 12.11
N GLY A 275 17.49 27.08 11.80
CA GLY A 275 16.74 27.78 10.74
C GLY A 275 16.90 27.11 9.38
N TYR A 276 18.10 26.62 9.06
CA TYR A 276 18.35 25.89 7.82
C TYR A 276 17.65 24.52 7.75
N VAL A 277 17.38 23.85 8.88
CA VAL A 277 16.57 22.62 8.91
C VAL A 277 15.12 22.91 8.52
N VAL A 278 14.53 23.98 9.08
CA VAL A 278 13.16 24.40 8.74
C VAL A 278 13.09 24.88 7.27
N LEU A 279 14.13 25.58 6.81
CA LEU A 279 14.26 25.97 5.41
C LEU A 279 14.33 24.74 4.50
N LEU A 280 15.15 23.75 4.84
CA LEU A 280 15.26 22.50 4.08
C LEU A 280 13.93 21.75 4.04
N TYR A 281 13.24 21.64 5.16
CA TYR A 281 11.89 21.08 5.23
C TYR A 281 10.93 21.81 4.27
N THR A 282 10.95 23.14 4.27
CA THR A 282 10.11 23.95 3.36
C THR A 282 10.49 23.69 1.89
N ILE A 283 11.78 23.64 1.57
CA ILE A 283 12.28 23.32 0.21
C ILE A 283 11.79 21.94 -0.22
N LEU A 284 11.77 20.96 0.68
CA LEU A 284 11.31 19.60 0.36
C LEU A 284 9.82 19.56 0.04
N GLN A 285 8.99 20.28 0.80
CA GLN A 285 7.55 20.34 0.52
C GLN A 285 7.27 21.06 -0.81
N VAL A 286 7.97 22.16 -1.07
CA VAL A 286 7.86 22.89 -2.34
C VAL A 286 8.33 22.03 -3.52
N SER A 287 9.46 21.34 -3.37
CA SER A 287 9.98 20.42 -4.38
C SER A 287 9.01 19.28 -4.67
N ARG A 288 8.40 18.69 -3.64
CA ARG A 288 7.39 17.64 -3.81
C ARG A 288 6.15 18.15 -4.53
N GLY A 289 5.67 19.34 -4.18
CA GLY A 289 4.58 20.02 -4.88
C GLY A 289 4.90 20.29 -6.36
N LEU A 290 6.13 20.73 -6.65
CA LEU A 290 6.62 20.92 -8.01
C LEU A 290 6.66 19.61 -8.80
N VAL A 291 7.22 18.55 -8.22
CA VAL A 291 7.33 17.23 -8.87
C VAL A 291 5.94 16.69 -9.22
N VAL A 292 5.02 16.67 -8.25
CA VAL A 292 3.65 16.17 -8.49
C VAL A 292 2.90 17.09 -9.45
N GLY A 293 3.08 18.41 -9.36
CA GLY A 293 2.44 19.37 -10.26
C GLY A 293 2.92 19.25 -11.72
N VAL A 294 4.23 19.09 -11.94
CA VAL A 294 4.81 18.90 -13.28
C VAL A 294 4.38 17.56 -13.88
N LEU A 295 4.32 16.50 -13.06
CA LEU A 295 3.93 15.17 -13.50
C LEU A 295 2.41 14.96 -13.53
N TYR A 296 1.61 15.90 -13.01
CA TYR A 296 0.15 15.80 -12.89
C TYR A 296 -0.55 15.42 -14.21
N PRO A 297 -0.22 16.03 -15.37
CA PRO A 297 -0.84 15.63 -16.64
C PRO A 297 -0.58 14.15 -17.00
N GLY A 298 0.62 13.65 -16.69
CA GLY A 298 0.97 12.25 -16.87
C GLY A 298 0.26 11.35 -15.87
N LEU A 299 0.17 11.77 -14.60
CA LEU A 299 -0.55 11.04 -13.54
C LEU A 299 -2.05 10.93 -13.82
N GLN A 300 -2.63 11.93 -14.46
CA GLN A 300 -4.02 11.91 -14.89
C GLN A 300 -4.25 11.01 -16.11
N TYR A 301 -3.28 10.94 -17.03
CA TYR A 301 -3.37 10.12 -18.24
C TYR A 301 -3.13 8.63 -18.00
N PHE A 302 -2.16 8.28 -17.16
CA PHE A 302 -1.81 6.88 -16.89
C PHE A 302 -2.66 6.26 -15.78
N GLY A 303 -2.88 4.95 -15.87
CA GLY A 303 -3.51 4.14 -14.81
C GLY A 303 -4.98 4.45 -14.57
N TYR A 304 -5.35 4.69 -13.31
CA TYR A 304 -6.72 5.03 -12.92
C TYR A 304 -7.01 6.55 -12.99
N GLY A 305 -6.05 7.36 -13.47
CA GLY A 305 -6.04 8.81 -13.29
C GLY A 305 -5.76 9.20 -11.83
N LEU A 306 -5.52 10.47 -11.54
CA LEU A 306 -5.32 10.98 -10.19
C LEU A 306 -6.19 12.22 -10.01
N ASP A 307 -7.07 12.21 -9.00
CA ASP A 307 -7.87 13.40 -8.67
C ASP A 307 -6.99 14.46 -7.98
N TRP A 308 -7.37 15.73 -8.03
CA TRP A 308 -6.60 16.81 -7.41
C TRP A 308 -6.49 16.63 -5.88
N LYS A 309 -7.53 16.07 -5.24
CA LYS A 309 -7.52 15.71 -3.82
C LYS A 309 -6.52 14.58 -3.53
N GLU A 310 -6.48 13.57 -4.39
CA GLU A 310 -5.52 12.47 -4.31
C GLU A 310 -4.08 12.99 -4.51
N ALA A 311 -3.89 13.97 -5.41
CA ALA A 311 -2.59 14.61 -5.65
C ALA A 311 -2.10 15.42 -4.45
N ILE A 312 -2.98 16.14 -3.74
CA ILE A 312 -2.61 16.85 -2.50
C ILE A 312 -2.13 15.87 -1.43
N ILE A 313 -2.83 14.75 -1.26
CA ILE A 313 -2.42 13.71 -0.32
C ILE A 313 -1.10 13.09 -0.74
N LEU A 314 -0.89 12.82 -2.03
CA LEU A 314 0.36 12.29 -2.56
C LEU A 314 1.57 13.22 -2.29
N VAL A 315 1.37 14.54 -2.33
CA VAL A 315 2.39 15.52 -1.93
C VAL A 315 2.63 15.44 -0.43
N TRP A 316 1.56 15.45 0.38
CA TRP A 316 1.66 15.47 1.83
C TRP A 316 2.19 14.17 2.44
N SER A 317 1.92 13.04 1.79
CA SER A 317 2.30 11.68 2.22
C SER A 317 3.78 11.35 2.01
N GLY A 318 4.54 12.23 1.34
CA GLY A 318 5.97 12.07 1.04
C GLY A 318 6.88 12.25 2.27
N LEU A 319 6.61 11.48 3.32
CA LEU A 319 7.42 11.39 4.54
C LEU A 319 8.83 10.93 4.22
N ARG A 320 9.84 11.35 5.01
CA ARG A 320 11.22 10.85 4.86
C ARG A 320 11.48 9.77 5.89
N GLY A 321 12.05 8.65 5.46
CA GLY A 321 12.22 7.45 6.29
C GLY A 321 13.66 7.13 6.64
N VAL A 322 13.85 5.88 7.09
CA VAL A 322 15.16 5.38 7.54
C VAL A 322 16.16 5.17 6.41
N VAL A 323 15.72 5.00 5.16
CA VAL A 323 16.64 4.91 4.00
C VAL A 323 17.49 6.18 3.89
N ALA A 324 16.86 7.36 3.94
CA ALA A 324 17.58 8.63 3.89
C ALA A 324 18.58 8.78 5.05
N LEU A 325 18.17 8.41 6.28
CA LEU A 325 19.05 8.47 7.45
C LEU A 325 20.24 7.53 7.32
N SER A 326 20.01 6.29 6.90
CA SER A 326 21.06 5.31 6.69
C SER A 326 22.10 5.80 5.69
N LEU A 327 21.65 6.31 4.54
CA LEU A 327 22.54 6.86 3.52
C LEU A 327 23.33 8.06 4.04
N SER A 328 22.70 8.97 4.81
CA SER A 328 23.40 10.11 5.42
C SER A 328 24.49 9.66 6.41
N LEU A 329 24.24 8.58 7.15
CA LEU A 329 25.17 8.03 8.12
C LEU A 329 26.35 7.30 7.43
N SER A 330 26.11 6.68 6.28
CA SER A 330 27.17 6.13 5.42
C SER A 330 28.09 7.23 4.88
N VAL A 331 27.53 8.39 4.45
CA VAL A 331 28.34 9.57 4.06
C VAL A 331 29.20 10.05 5.23
N HIS A 332 28.62 10.18 6.43
CA HIS A 332 29.35 10.61 7.61
C HIS A 332 30.53 9.68 7.93
N ARG A 333 30.31 8.36 7.96
CA ARG A 333 31.38 7.39 8.21
C ARG A 333 32.50 7.46 7.16
N THR A 334 32.16 7.58 5.89
CA THR A 334 33.19 7.69 4.85
C THR A 334 33.97 9.00 4.96
N SER A 335 33.32 10.11 5.31
CA SER A 335 33.99 11.40 5.55
C SER A 335 34.98 11.37 6.71
N GLU A 336 34.82 10.44 7.67
CA GLU A 336 35.78 10.25 8.76
C GLU A 336 37.08 9.55 8.31
N GLY A 337 36.98 8.65 7.32
CA GLY A 337 38.08 7.80 6.84
C GLY A 337 38.75 8.27 5.55
N VAL A 338 38.02 8.95 4.66
CA VAL A 338 38.52 9.48 3.38
C VAL A 338 38.18 10.96 3.30
N ILE A 339 39.22 11.80 3.18
CA ILE A 339 39.05 13.25 2.97
C ILE A 339 39.21 13.51 1.47
N SER A 340 38.11 13.77 0.78
CA SER A 340 38.15 14.33 -0.58
C SER A 340 38.05 15.86 -0.51
N GLU A 341 38.48 16.57 -1.57
CA GLU A 341 38.34 18.04 -1.64
C GLU A 341 36.89 18.51 -1.47
N ASP A 342 35.93 17.66 -1.87
CA ASP A 342 34.50 17.95 -1.84
C ASP A 342 33.80 17.52 -0.53
N LEU A 343 34.40 16.67 0.31
CA LEU A 343 33.73 16.12 1.51
C LEU A 343 34.61 16.19 2.76
N SER A 344 34.33 17.18 3.62
CA SER A 344 34.98 17.30 4.93
C SER A 344 34.23 16.53 6.03
N LYS A 345 34.90 16.21 7.13
CA LYS A 345 34.28 15.64 8.34
C LYS A 345 33.10 16.48 8.85
N LYS A 346 33.19 17.80 8.70
CA LYS A 346 32.12 18.74 9.06
C LYS A 346 30.90 18.59 8.15
N ASP A 347 31.11 18.36 6.85
CA ASP A 347 30.03 18.19 5.88
C ASP A 347 29.29 16.88 6.14
N GLY A 348 29.99 15.79 6.41
CA GLY A 348 29.37 14.52 6.79
C GLY A 348 28.48 14.64 8.03
N ALA A 349 28.90 15.40 9.04
CA ALA A 349 28.07 15.66 10.22
C ALA A 349 26.85 16.54 9.89
N LEU A 350 27.00 17.54 9.02
CA LEU A 350 25.88 18.37 8.55
C LEU A 350 24.85 17.55 7.77
N PHE A 351 25.28 16.57 6.96
CA PHE A 351 24.38 15.67 6.25
C PHE A 351 23.47 14.89 7.19
N VAL A 352 24.03 14.30 8.24
CA VAL A 352 23.24 13.57 9.26
C VAL A 352 22.32 14.53 10.01
N PHE A 353 22.82 15.72 10.38
CA PHE A 353 22.02 16.72 11.09
C PHE A 353 20.81 17.19 10.27
N PHE A 354 21.01 17.57 9.00
CA PHE A 354 19.92 18.02 8.12
C PHE A 354 18.93 16.90 7.81
N THR A 355 19.42 15.70 7.52
CA THR A 355 18.57 14.54 7.24
C THR A 355 17.75 14.16 8.46
N GLY A 356 18.39 14.09 9.64
CA GLY A 356 17.74 13.82 10.91
C GLY A 356 16.66 14.84 11.27
N GLY A 357 16.98 16.12 11.15
CA GLY A 357 16.03 17.20 11.44
C GLY A 357 14.82 17.20 10.50
N VAL A 358 15.03 16.97 9.20
CA VAL A 358 13.96 16.87 8.22
C VAL A 358 13.10 15.62 8.44
N VAL A 359 13.71 14.46 8.66
CA VAL A 359 12.97 13.21 8.91
C VAL A 359 12.09 13.38 10.14
N PHE A 360 12.63 13.94 11.22
CA PHE A 360 11.85 14.29 12.41
C PHE A 360 10.68 15.23 12.12
N LEU A 361 10.91 16.33 11.38
CA LEU A 361 9.87 17.28 11.03
C LEU A 361 8.79 16.66 10.13
N THR A 362 9.17 15.89 9.12
CA THR A 362 8.19 15.25 8.23
C THR A 362 7.34 14.23 8.99
N LEU A 363 7.95 13.40 9.84
CA LEU A 363 7.22 12.41 10.64
C LEU A 363 6.23 13.04 11.62
N ILE A 364 6.63 14.10 12.33
CA ILE A 364 5.74 14.76 13.30
C ILE A 364 4.73 15.65 12.60
N VAL A 365 5.18 16.55 11.73
CA VAL A 365 4.29 17.54 11.10
C VAL A 365 3.40 16.85 10.08
N ASN A 366 3.94 16.22 9.03
CA ASN A 366 3.12 15.59 8.00
C ASN A 366 2.39 14.37 8.56
N GLY A 367 3.05 13.54 9.37
CA GLY A 367 2.42 12.34 9.93
C GLY A 367 1.18 12.65 10.78
N MET A 368 1.26 13.60 11.72
CA MET A 368 0.10 13.98 12.55
C MET A 368 -0.97 14.74 11.77
N THR A 369 -0.59 15.59 10.81
CA THR A 369 -1.55 16.41 10.05
C THR A 369 -2.25 15.66 8.93
N THR A 370 -1.72 14.50 8.48
CA THR A 370 -2.31 13.70 7.40
C THR A 370 -3.74 13.28 7.72
N GLN A 371 -4.01 12.84 8.96
CA GLN A 371 -5.36 12.46 9.37
C GLN A 371 -6.35 13.64 9.27
N LEU A 372 -5.91 14.83 9.71
CA LEU A 372 -6.70 16.06 9.62
C LEU A 372 -6.93 16.46 8.16
N LEU A 373 -5.90 16.36 7.31
CA LEU A 373 -5.99 16.67 5.89
C LEU A 373 -6.97 15.74 5.17
N LEU A 374 -6.96 14.45 5.49
CA LEU A 374 -7.91 13.47 4.95
C LEU A 374 -9.36 13.79 5.34
N HIS A 375 -9.56 14.25 6.58
CA HIS A 375 -10.86 14.70 7.07
C HIS A 375 -11.32 15.96 6.32
N LEU A 376 -10.43 16.95 6.16
CA LEU A 376 -10.72 18.23 5.50
C LEU A 376 -11.01 18.08 4.00
N LEU A 377 -10.36 17.13 3.32
CA LEU A 377 -10.62 16.83 1.91
C LEU A 377 -11.93 16.04 1.69
N GLY A 378 -12.58 15.58 2.77
CA GLY A 378 -13.81 14.80 2.72
C GLY A 378 -13.63 13.41 2.11
N MET A 379 -12.41 12.85 2.19
CA MET A 379 -12.10 11.52 1.65
C MET A 379 -12.48 10.37 2.58
N GLN A 380 -12.95 10.72 3.77
CA GLN A 380 -13.47 9.80 4.78
C GLN A 380 -14.89 9.30 4.47
N LYS A 381 -15.39 9.46 3.23
CA LYS A 381 -16.70 8.93 2.85
C LYS A 381 -16.65 7.41 2.96
N SER A 382 -17.03 6.88 4.12
CA SER A 382 -17.92 5.73 4.12
C SER A 382 -19.05 6.16 3.21
N THR A 383 -19.04 5.67 1.96
CA THR A 383 -20.02 6.01 0.95
C THR A 383 -21.39 5.97 1.65
N ILE A 384 -22.27 6.94 1.43
CA ILE A 384 -23.64 6.94 2.00
C ILE A 384 -24.26 5.53 1.88
N PHE A 385 -23.88 4.84 0.81
CA PHE A 385 -24.00 3.41 0.58
C PHE A 385 -23.48 2.43 1.67
N LYS A 386 -22.23 2.50 2.15
CA LYS A 386 -21.72 1.67 3.27
C LYS A 386 -22.60 1.83 4.50
N ARG A 387 -23.00 3.06 4.85
CA ARG A 387 -23.93 3.32 5.96
C ARG A 387 -25.31 2.68 5.70
N LYS A 388 -25.90 2.88 4.51
CA LYS A 388 -27.15 2.23 4.10
C LYS A 388 -27.08 0.70 4.13
N ILE A 389 -25.98 0.09 3.68
CA ILE A 389 -25.76 -1.36 3.77
C ILE A 389 -25.68 -1.80 5.23
N THR A 390 -24.91 -1.10 6.07
CA THR A 390 -24.79 -1.44 7.48
C THR A 390 -26.15 -1.39 8.17
N ASP A 391 -26.96 -0.37 7.88
CA ASP A 391 -28.30 -0.23 8.45
C ASP A 391 -29.26 -1.29 7.93
N TYR A 392 -29.25 -1.60 6.63
CA TYR A 392 -30.03 -2.71 6.07
C TYR A 392 -29.59 -4.07 6.62
N THR A 393 -28.29 -4.29 6.77
CA THR A 393 -27.73 -5.53 7.31
C THR A 393 -28.13 -5.69 8.77
N ARG A 394 -28.06 -4.61 9.56
CA ARG A 394 -28.55 -4.57 10.94
C ARG A 394 -30.05 -4.89 10.99
N PHE A 395 -30.85 -4.28 10.12
CA PHE A 395 -32.29 -4.58 10.00
C PHE A 395 -32.56 -6.06 9.68
N LYS A 396 -31.87 -6.63 8.69
CA LYS A 396 -32.04 -8.03 8.30
C LYS A 396 -31.56 -9.01 9.37
N MET A 397 -30.44 -8.71 10.02
CA MET A 397 -29.94 -9.48 11.17
C MET A 397 -30.98 -9.46 12.29
N ASN A 398 -31.52 -8.30 12.65
CA ASN A 398 -32.54 -8.18 13.69
C ASN A 398 -33.81 -8.95 13.34
N ASN A 399 -34.29 -8.86 12.10
CA ASN A 399 -35.46 -9.64 11.65
C ASN A 399 -35.19 -11.14 11.70
N LYS A 400 -34.00 -11.60 11.30
CA LYS A 400 -33.67 -13.02 11.37
C LYS A 400 -33.56 -13.52 12.80
N VAL A 401 -32.97 -12.72 13.69
CA VAL A 401 -32.92 -13.00 15.13
C VAL A 401 -34.34 -13.12 15.69
N LEU A 402 -35.27 -12.24 15.30
CA LEU A 402 -36.68 -12.31 15.72
C LEU A 402 -37.39 -13.56 15.19
N GLU A 403 -37.24 -13.88 13.90
CA GLU A 403 -37.82 -15.08 13.29
C GLU A 403 -37.29 -16.35 13.98
N THR A 404 -35.99 -16.42 14.24
CA THR A 404 -35.38 -17.53 14.96
C THR A 404 -35.82 -17.56 16.42
N PHE A 405 -35.97 -16.42 17.08
CA PHE A 405 -36.48 -16.34 18.45
C PHE A 405 -37.93 -16.84 18.55
N GLN A 406 -38.80 -16.44 17.63
CA GLN A 406 -40.18 -16.93 17.54
C GLN A 406 -40.21 -18.44 17.32
N ARG A 407 -39.43 -18.95 16.35
CA ARG A 407 -39.32 -20.38 16.07
C ARG A 407 -38.78 -21.19 17.26
N LEU A 408 -37.83 -20.64 18.02
CA LEU A 408 -37.33 -21.27 19.25
C LEU A 408 -38.38 -21.27 20.38
N GLY A 409 -39.23 -20.24 20.44
CA GLY A 409 -40.37 -20.18 21.36
C GLY A 409 -41.46 -21.22 21.07
N GLU A 410 -41.62 -21.60 19.80
CA GLU A 410 -42.56 -22.62 19.34
C GLU A 410 -42.02 -24.06 19.48
N ASP A 411 -40.74 -24.24 19.84
CA ASP A 411 -40.13 -25.56 19.99
C ASP A 411 -40.62 -26.25 21.28
N GLU A 412 -41.30 -27.38 21.11
CA GLU A 412 -41.91 -28.18 22.18
C GLU A 412 -40.90 -28.60 23.26
N LYS A 413 -39.61 -28.74 22.89
CA LYS A 413 -38.52 -29.08 23.84
C LYS A 413 -38.09 -27.90 24.71
N LEU A 414 -38.36 -26.67 24.31
CA LEU A 414 -37.95 -25.43 24.98
C LEU A 414 -39.11 -24.73 25.70
N GLY A 415 -40.32 -25.30 25.68
CA GLY A 415 -41.54 -24.68 26.23
C GLY A 415 -41.52 -24.35 27.74
N GLN A 416 -40.63 -24.96 28.54
CA GLN A 416 -40.47 -24.64 29.98
C GLN A 416 -39.53 -23.44 30.24
N THR A 417 -38.99 -22.81 29.20
CA THR A 417 -38.00 -21.74 29.34
C THR A 417 -38.68 -20.40 29.69
N ASN A 418 -38.09 -19.63 30.61
CA ASN A 418 -38.58 -18.30 30.98
C ASN A 418 -38.20 -17.25 29.91
N TRP A 419 -38.93 -17.26 28.79
CA TRP A 419 -38.76 -16.34 27.65
C TRP A 419 -38.75 -14.85 28.03
N PRO A 420 -39.59 -14.36 28.96
CA PRO A 420 -39.54 -12.96 29.41
C PRO A 420 -38.20 -12.57 30.03
N SER A 421 -37.56 -13.47 30.77
CA SER A 421 -36.25 -13.21 31.37
C SER A 421 -35.15 -13.17 30.31
N ILE A 422 -35.20 -14.05 29.31
CA ILE A 422 -34.27 -14.08 28.19
C ILE A 422 -34.35 -12.78 27.37
N LEU A 423 -35.57 -12.28 27.13
CA LEU A 423 -35.79 -11.00 26.43
C LEU A 423 -35.12 -9.82 27.15
N LYS A 424 -35.12 -9.86 28.49
CA LYS A 424 -34.48 -8.83 29.33
C LYS A 424 -32.95 -8.81 29.20
N TYR A 425 -32.32 -9.96 28.97
CA TYR A 425 -30.87 -10.09 28.78
C TYR A 425 -30.42 -9.87 27.32
N MET A 426 -31.31 -10.07 26.34
CA MET A 426 -31.04 -9.75 24.93
C MET A 426 -31.20 -8.25 24.66
N THR A 427 -30.20 -7.46 25.00
CA THR A 427 -30.14 -6.00 24.74
C THR A 427 -30.32 -5.63 23.27
N CYS A 428 -29.99 -6.53 22.34
CA CYS A 428 -30.19 -6.36 20.89
C CYS A 428 -31.66 -6.33 20.44
N LEU A 429 -32.57 -6.98 21.18
CA LEU A 429 -34.01 -6.99 20.92
C LEU A 429 -34.76 -5.93 21.74
N ASN A 430 -34.15 -5.48 22.84
CA ASN A 430 -34.73 -4.56 23.82
C ASN A 430 -34.29 -3.10 23.64
N SER A 431 -33.63 -2.75 22.53
CA SER A 431 -33.21 -1.37 22.26
C SER A 431 -34.42 -0.41 22.31
N PRO A 432 -34.39 0.63 23.16
CA PRO A 432 -35.48 1.59 23.32
C PRO A 432 -35.55 2.63 22.20
N HIS A 433 -34.68 2.55 21.18
CA HIS A 433 -34.88 3.33 19.97
C HIS A 433 -36.00 2.71 19.16
N GLU A 434 -37.20 3.17 19.48
CA GLU A 434 -38.40 3.16 18.65
C GLU A 434 -38.19 4.03 17.39
N GLN A 435 -37.06 3.86 16.69
CA GLN A 435 -36.99 4.21 15.29
C GLN A 435 -38.01 3.30 14.61
N LYS A 436 -39.11 3.90 14.15
CA LYS A 436 -40.13 3.27 13.30
C LYS A 436 -39.46 2.17 12.48
N ARG A 437 -39.85 0.92 12.77
CA ARG A 437 -39.29 -0.32 12.21
C ARG A 437 -39.67 -0.46 10.73
N THR A 438 -39.26 0.52 9.94
CA THR A 438 -39.61 0.64 8.54
C THR A 438 -38.42 0.19 7.72
N HIS A 439 -38.69 -0.56 6.64
CA HIS A 439 -37.70 -0.87 5.62
C HIS A 439 -36.94 0.42 5.25
N PRO A 440 -35.60 0.40 5.04
CA PRO A 440 -34.83 1.61 4.71
C PRO A 440 -35.36 2.44 3.52
N ARG A 441 -36.27 1.85 2.71
CA ARG A 441 -37.07 2.52 1.66
C ARG A 441 -38.01 3.62 2.18
N HIS A 442 -38.50 3.52 3.40
CA HIS A 442 -39.54 4.40 3.95
C HIS A 442 -39.00 5.47 4.90
N LEU A 443 -37.72 5.40 5.28
CA LEU A 443 -37.08 6.42 6.12
C LEU A 443 -36.93 7.74 5.37
N THR A 444 -36.74 7.70 4.03
CA THR A 444 -36.63 8.91 3.19
C THR A 444 -37.95 9.66 2.99
N ALA A 445 -39.10 9.06 3.30
CA ALA A 445 -40.40 9.71 3.13
C ALA A 445 -40.87 10.50 4.36
N ASN A 446 -40.32 10.23 5.55
CA ASN A 446 -40.80 10.78 6.82
C ASN A 446 -39.79 11.68 7.56
N GLU A 447 -38.66 12.05 6.94
CA GLU A 447 -37.69 13.01 7.48
C GLU A 447 -38.16 14.49 7.39
N LYS A 448 -39.47 14.75 7.48
CA LYS A 448 -39.99 16.12 7.60
C LYS A 448 -40.25 16.58 9.04
N ASP A 449 -40.40 15.68 10.02
CA ASP A 449 -41.01 16.07 11.31
C ASP A 449 -40.26 15.65 12.60
N LEU A 450 -38.95 15.45 12.62
CA LEU A 450 -38.24 15.22 13.90
C LEU A 450 -36.90 15.97 14.03
N HIS A 451 -37.06 17.27 14.26
CA HIS A 451 -36.20 18.27 14.89
C HIS A 451 -34.75 17.97 15.39
N LEU A 452 -33.87 18.89 14.93
CA LEU A 452 -32.93 19.73 15.70
C LEU A 452 -31.70 19.06 16.36
N THR A 453 -30.57 19.07 15.64
CA THR A 453 -29.41 19.95 15.94
C THR A 453 -28.32 19.73 14.88
N THR A 454 -28.36 20.46 13.77
CA THR A 454 -27.16 20.67 12.92
C THR A 454 -27.35 21.93 12.10
N ASN A 455 -26.39 22.84 12.29
CA ASN A 455 -26.09 24.13 11.66
C ASN A 455 -26.84 24.52 10.37
N GLU A 456 -27.26 25.79 10.33
CA GLU A 456 -27.99 26.46 9.24
C GLU A 456 -27.29 26.47 7.87
N GLU A 457 -26.01 26.09 7.80
CA GLU A 457 -25.26 26.02 6.53
C GLU A 457 -25.64 24.79 5.67
N ASP A 458 -26.12 23.70 6.28
CA ASP A 458 -26.52 22.49 5.55
C ASP A 458 -27.90 22.62 4.87
N LEU A 459 -28.73 23.58 5.32
CA LEU A 459 -30.07 23.82 4.79
C LEU A 459 -30.07 24.58 3.46
N LEU A 460 -29.06 25.41 3.19
CA LEU A 460 -28.99 26.20 1.96
C LEU A 460 -28.53 25.41 0.72
N LEU A 461 -27.99 24.21 0.91
CA LEU A 461 -27.64 23.30 -0.19
C LEU A 461 -28.80 22.37 -0.60
N ALA A 462 -29.88 22.33 0.17
CA ALA A 462 -31.02 21.44 -0.07
C ALA A 462 -32.15 22.08 -0.91
N GLU A 463 -32.12 23.40 -1.15
CA GLU A 463 -33.19 24.13 -1.84
C GLU A 463 -33.02 24.28 -3.36
N ASN A 464 -31.87 23.91 -3.93
CA ASN A 464 -31.69 23.93 -5.38
C ASN A 464 -31.98 22.55 -5.97
N GLY A 465 -33.19 22.40 -6.50
CA GLY A 465 -33.78 21.13 -6.92
C GLY A 465 -33.01 20.38 -8.00
N GLU A 466 -32.41 19.26 -7.59
CA GLU A 466 -32.13 18.11 -8.45
C GLU A 466 -32.85 16.88 -7.87
N ASP A 467 -33.52 16.12 -8.74
CA ASP A 467 -34.42 14.99 -8.44
C ASP A 467 -33.89 14.01 -7.36
N LEU A 468 -34.47 14.05 -6.16
CA LEU A 468 -34.08 13.28 -4.97
C LEU A 468 -34.52 11.80 -4.98
N HIS A 469 -34.79 11.19 -6.15
CA HIS A 469 -35.35 9.83 -6.24
C HIS A 469 -34.48 8.77 -6.92
N SER A 470 -33.29 9.10 -7.42
CA SER A 470 -32.36 8.10 -7.93
C SER A 470 -31.16 7.94 -7.00
N LEU A 471 -30.92 6.72 -6.51
CA LEU A 471 -29.57 6.36 -6.06
C LEU A 471 -28.59 6.75 -7.18
N PRO A 472 -27.46 7.43 -6.87
CA PRO A 472 -26.48 7.74 -7.88
C PRO A 472 -26.13 6.43 -8.61
N VAL A 473 -26.08 6.45 -9.94
CA VAL A 473 -25.84 5.24 -10.76
C VAL A 473 -24.61 4.46 -10.25
N GLN A 474 -23.60 5.17 -9.72
CA GLN A 474 -22.43 4.61 -9.07
C GLN A 474 -22.76 3.67 -7.88
N ASP A 475 -23.71 4.04 -7.02
CA ASP A 475 -24.10 3.23 -5.86
C ASP A 475 -24.78 1.91 -6.28
N ILE A 476 -25.62 1.97 -7.32
CA ILE A 476 -26.28 0.77 -7.88
C ILE A 476 -25.23 -0.18 -8.48
N ARG A 477 -24.21 0.37 -9.15
CA ARG A 477 -23.09 -0.42 -9.70
C ARG A 477 -22.29 -1.11 -8.61
N LEU A 478 -21.92 -0.38 -7.56
CA LEU A 478 -21.21 -0.94 -6.40
C LEU A 478 -22.01 -2.05 -5.73
N GLN A 479 -23.33 -1.88 -5.61
CA GLN A 479 -24.20 -2.90 -5.02
C GLN A 479 -24.30 -4.17 -5.86
N LEU A 480 -24.48 -4.02 -7.17
CA LEU A 480 -24.53 -5.14 -8.09
C LEU A 480 -23.22 -5.95 -7.98
N LEU A 481 -22.08 -5.28 -8.08
CA LEU A 481 -20.77 -5.93 -8.02
C LEU A 481 -20.49 -6.58 -6.65
N ALA A 482 -20.87 -5.93 -5.54
CA ALA A 482 -20.77 -6.53 -4.21
C ALA A 482 -21.64 -7.79 -4.10
N GLY A 483 -22.85 -7.77 -4.67
CA GLY A 483 -23.74 -8.94 -4.75
C GLY A 483 -23.16 -10.07 -5.61
N VAL A 484 -22.54 -9.73 -6.74
CA VAL A 484 -21.85 -10.70 -7.62
C VAL A 484 -20.68 -11.36 -6.87
N ARG A 485 -19.85 -10.57 -6.18
CA ARG A 485 -18.74 -11.09 -5.36
C ARG A 485 -19.22 -12.04 -4.26
N ALA A 486 -20.30 -11.68 -3.58
CA ALA A 486 -20.90 -12.54 -2.56
C ALA A 486 -21.45 -13.84 -3.15
N ALA A 487 -22.05 -13.78 -4.34
CA ALA A 487 -22.53 -14.96 -5.05
C ALA A 487 -21.38 -15.91 -5.43
N TYR A 488 -20.26 -15.38 -5.96
CA TYR A 488 -19.07 -16.20 -6.23
C TYR A 488 -18.50 -16.87 -4.98
N SER A 489 -18.45 -16.14 -3.86
CA SER A 489 -17.97 -16.70 -2.59
C SER A 489 -18.84 -17.89 -2.15
N ARG A 490 -20.16 -17.76 -2.21
CA ARG A 490 -21.07 -18.89 -1.90
C ARG A 490 -20.92 -20.05 -2.86
N MET A 491 -20.73 -19.79 -4.16
CA MET A 491 -20.54 -20.87 -5.13
C MET A 491 -19.24 -21.64 -4.89
N LEU A 492 -18.22 -20.97 -4.35
CA LEU A 492 -16.98 -21.61 -3.91
C LEU A 492 -17.20 -22.44 -2.64
N ASP A 493 -17.92 -21.90 -1.65
CA ASP A 493 -18.25 -22.61 -0.40
C ASP A 493 -19.11 -23.86 -0.67
N ASP A 494 -20.03 -23.78 -1.65
CA ASP A 494 -20.86 -24.89 -2.12
C ASP A 494 -20.11 -25.88 -3.04
N GLU A 495 -18.81 -25.69 -3.27
CA GLU A 495 -17.96 -26.48 -4.18
C GLU A 495 -18.46 -26.55 -5.64
N ARG A 496 -19.28 -25.59 -6.08
CA ARG A 496 -19.86 -25.54 -7.44
C ARG A 496 -18.89 -24.99 -8.49
N ILE A 497 -17.88 -24.26 -8.05
CA ILE A 497 -16.82 -23.70 -8.89
C ILE A 497 -15.47 -24.09 -8.32
N THR A 498 -14.50 -24.28 -9.21
CA THR A 498 -13.12 -24.51 -8.79
C THR A 498 -12.54 -23.26 -8.15
N GLN A 499 -11.61 -23.43 -7.21
CA GLN A 499 -10.93 -22.32 -6.53
C GLN A 499 -10.32 -21.35 -7.56
N SER A 500 -9.60 -21.88 -8.56
CA SER A 500 -9.00 -21.09 -9.64
C SER A 500 -10.01 -20.32 -10.49
N ALA A 501 -11.21 -20.85 -10.75
CA ALA A 501 -12.29 -20.11 -11.39
C ALA A 501 -12.81 -18.98 -10.47
N ALA A 502 -13.01 -19.25 -9.18
CA ALA A 502 -13.48 -18.28 -8.22
C ALA A 502 -12.53 -17.07 -8.09
N ILE A 503 -11.22 -17.31 -8.08
CA ILE A 503 -10.21 -16.24 -8.01
C ILE A 503 -10.26 -15.34 -9.24
N LEU A 504 -10.34 -15.91 -10.44
CA LEU A 504 -10.45 -15.13 -11.67
C LEU A 504 -11.75 -14.31 -11.73
N LEU A 505 -12.85 -14.91 -11.29
CA LEU A 505 -14.16 -14.25 -11.20
C LEU A 505 -14.15 -13.13 -10.16
N MET A 506 -13.62 -13.37 -8.97
CA MET A 506 -13.47 -12.34 -7.92
C MET A 506 -12.55 -11.21 -8.37
N GLN A 507 -11.42 -11.54 -9.00
CA GLN A 507 -10.52 -10.55 -9.56
C GLN A 507 -11.27 -9.67 -10.56
N SER A 508 -12.02 -10.24 -11.51
CA SER A 508 -12.78 -9.47 -12.51
C SER A 508 -13.80 -8.49 -11.88
N VAL A 509 -14.39 -8.87 -10.75
CA VAL A 509 -15.29 -7.99 -10.00
C VAL A 509 -14.52 -6.89 -9.29
N ASP A 510 -13.35 -7.18 -8.73
CA ASP A 510 -12.50 -6.17 -8.12
C ASP A 510 -11.98 -5.17 -9.20
N GLU A 511 -11.60 -5.62 -10.40
CA GLU A 511 -11.25 -4.73 -11.52
C GLU A 511 -12.42 -3.83 -11.93
N ALA A 512 -13.64 -4.37 -11.90
CA ALA A 512 -14.88 -3.65 -12.20
C ALA A 512 -15.31 -2.71 -11.07
N LEU A 513 -15.05 -3.04 -9.80
CA LEU A 513 -15.30 -2.19 -8.64
C LEU A 513 -14.40 -0.96 -8.66
N ASP A 514 -13.13 -1.12 -9.04
CA ASP A 514 -12.22 0.01 -9.21
C ASP A 514 -12.69 0.95 -10.34
N LEU A 515 -13.34 0.40 -11.37
CA LEU A 515 -13.95 1.14 -12.48
C LEU A 515 -15.35 1.68 -12.17
N ALA A 516 -16.03 1.19 -11.13
CA ALA A 516 -17.41 1.60 -10.84
C ALA A 516 -17.52 3.11 -10.52
N ILE A 517 -16.40 3.72 -10.14
CA ILE A 517 -16.26 5.17 -9.89
C ILE A 517 -16.12 5.96 -11.21
N SER A 518 -15.60 5.36 -12.28
CA SER A 518 -15.48 6.01 -13.59
C SER A 518 -16.81 5.95 -14.38
N GLN A 519 -17.06 6.95 -15.22
CA GLN A 519 -18.29 7.06 -16.04
C GLN A 519 -18.42 5.96 -17.13
N GLU A 520 -17.47 5.02 -17.22
CA GLU A 520 -17.49 3.94 -18.20
C GLU A 520 -18.60 2.91 -17.93
N THR A 521 -18.96 2.11 -18.93
CA THR A 521 -19.93 1.02 -18.77
C THR A 521 -19.31 -0.13 -17.94
N LEU A 522 -20.10 -0.72 -17.03
CA LEU A 522 -19.70 -1.92 -16.28
C LEU A 522 -19.39 -3.05 -17.26
N LEU A 523 -18.11 -3.43 -17.37
CA LEU A 523 -17.61 -4.45 -18.29
C LEU A 523 -16.65 -5.41 -17.55
N ASP A 524 -17.17 -6.07 -16.53
CA ASP A 524 -16.46 -7.10 -15.76
C ASP A 524 -16.13 -8.35 -16.63
N TRP A 525 -16.90 -8.59 -17.68
CA TRP A 525 -16.64 -9.66 -18.67
C TRP A 525 -15.32 -9.48 -19.44
N LYS A 526 -14.81 -8.25 -19.61
CA LYS A 526 -13.65 -7.97 -20.47
C LYS A 526 -12.37 -8.68 -20.00
N GLY A 527 -12.17 -8.76 -18.67
CA GLY A 527 -11.05 -9.50 -18.07
C GLY A 527 -11.20 -11.02 -18.21
N LEU A 528 -12.44 -11.52 -18.16
CA LEU A 528 -12.77 -12.95 -18.24
C LEU A 528 -12.71 -13.49 -19.68
N CYS A 529 -12.98 -12.67 -20.69
CA CYS A 529 -12.91 -13.03 -22.12
C CYS A 529 -11.61 -13.76 -22.48
N ALA A 530 -10.46 -13.31 -21.97
CA ALA A 530 -9.16 -13.89 -22.30
C ALA A 530 -9.00 -15.34 -21.83
N TYR A 531 -9.75 -15.75 -20.80
CA TYR A 531 -9.72 -17.09 -20.23
C TYR A 531 -10.73 -18.03 -20.92
N VAL A 532 -11.80 -17.47 -21.49
CA VAL A 532 -12.85 -18.22 -22.22
C VAL A 532 -12.48 -18.40 -23.71
N ILE A 533 -11.76 -17.45 -24.31
CA ILE A 533 -11.36 -17.51 -25.72
C ILE A 533 -10.15 -18.44 -25.88
N PHE A 534 -10.27 -19.43 -26.77
CA PHE A 534 -9.19 -20.34 -27.14
C PHE A 534 -8.20 -19.64 -28.08
N PRO A 535 -6.94 -19.43 -27.68
CA PRO A 535 -5.96 -18.79 -28.54
C PRO A 535 -5.51 -19.76 -29.66
N ASN A 536 -5.27 -19.20 -30.85
CA ASN A 536 -4.95 -19.97 -32.07
C ASN A 536 -3.70 -20.86 -31.95
N TYR A 537 -2.80 -20.61 -30.99
CA TYR A 537 -1.60 -21.44 -30.77
C TYR A 537 -1.91 -22.88 -30.31
N PHE A 538 -3.09 -23.15 -29.74
CA PHE A 538 -3.48 -24.53 -29.43
C PHE A 538 -3.64 -25.39 -30.69
N LYS A 539 -3.92 -24.78 -31.85
CA LYS A 539 -3.87 -25.47 -33.15
C LYS A 539 -2.44 -25.85 -33.53
N TYR A 540 -1.44 -25.05 -33.15
CA TYR A 540 -0.03 -25.33 -33.43
C TYR A 540 0.58 -26.36 -32.45
N LEU A 541 0.08 -26.43 -31.21
CA LEU A 541 0.44 -27.47 -30.24
C LEU A 541 0.08 -28.89 -30.71
N GLN A 542 -0.89 -29.04 -31.61
CA GLN A 542 -1.20 -30.31 -32.27
C GLN A 542 -0.16 -30.72 -33.33
N PHE A 543 0.65 -29.78 -33.84
CA PHE A 543 1.66 -30.03 -34.88
C PHE A 543 3.09 -30.17 -34.34
N TRP A 544 3.33 -29.91 -33.04
CA TRP A 544 4.66 -29.93 -32.44
C TRP A 544 4.94 -31.21 -31.64
N PHE A 545 6.22 -31.47 -31.32
CA PHE A 545 6.77 -32.70 -30.71
C PHE A 545 6.34 -32.93 -29.24
N LEU A 546 5.12 -32.53 -28.85
CA LEU A 546 4.55 -32.76 -27.53
C LEU A 546 3.66 -34.01 -27.51
N PRO A 547 3.67 -34.80 -26.42
CA PRO A 547 2.85 -35.99 -26.30
C PRO A 547 1.34 -35.63 -26.35
N LYS A 548 0.59 -36.35 -27.19
CA LYS A 548 -0.85 -36.12 -27.44
C LYS A 548 -1.69 -36.07 -26.16
N THR A 549 -1.34 -36.88 -25.16
CA THR A 549 -1.97 -36.94 -23.83
C THR A 549 -1.83 -35.63 -23.04
N LEU A 550 -0.69 -34.95 -23.15
CA LEU A 550 -0.47 -33.67 -22.47
C LEU A 550 -1.26 -32.55 -23.16
N VAL A 551 -1.33 -32.58 -24.49
CA VAL A 551 -2.11 -31.60 -25.27
C VAL A 551 -3.60 -31.75 -24.98
N THR A 552 -4.14 -32.97 -24.95
CA THR A 552 -5.55 -33.23 -24.58
C THR A 552 -5.84 -32.87 -23.13
N PHE A 553 -4.92 -33.16 -22.21
CA PHE A 553 -5.08 -32.78 -20.80
C PHE A 553 -5.15 -31.26 -20.63
N LEU A 554 -4.24 -30.51 -21.27
CA LEU A 554 -4.22 -29.05 -21.20
C LEU A 554 -5.45 -28.40 -21.86
N THR A 555 -5.94 -28.95 -22.98
CA THR A 555 -7.15 -28.44 -23.63
C THR A 555 -8.41 -28.72 -22.81
N VAL A 556 -8.57 -29.93 -22.27
CA VAL A 556 -9.72 -30.29 -21.42
C VAL A 556 -9.74 -29.43 -20.16
N LYS A 557 -8.60 -29.27 -19.48
CA LYS A 557 -8.49 -28.44 -18.26
C LYS A 557 -8.85 -26.98 -18.53
N ARG A 558 -8.48 -26.45 -19.70
CA ARG A 558 -8.83 -25.08 -20.10
C ARG A 558 -10.30 -24.92 -20.49
N LEU A 559 -10.88 -25.91 -21.17
CA LEU A 559 -12.31 -25.95 -21.51
C LEU A 559 -13.17 -26.00 -20.25
N GLU A 560 -12.80 -26.87 -19.32
CA GLU A 560 -13.45 -27.00 -18.02
C GLU A 560 -13.45 -25.67 -17.25
N LEU A 561 -12.29 -25.01 -17.16
CA LEU A 561 -12.17 -23.68 -16.55
C LEU A 561 -13.06 -22.64 -17.24
N GLY A 562 -13.08 -22.61 -18.58
CA GLY A 562 -13.92 -21.71 -19.35
C GLY A 562 -15.42 -21.92 -19.10
N CYS A 563 -15.87 -23.17 -19.02
CA CYS A 563 -17.26 -23.52 -18.71
C CYS A 563 -17.66 -23.09 -17.30
N TYR A 564 -16.82 -23.35 -16.29
CA TYR A 564 -17.08 -22.90 -14.92
C TYR A 564 -17.18 -21.37 -14.83
N ILE A 565 -16.28 -20.65 -15.50
CA ILE A 565 -16.31 -19.17 -15.55
C ILE A 565 -17.63 -18.68 -16.17
N CYS A 566 -18.04 -19.22 -17.32
CA CYS A 566 -19.26 -18.80 -18.01
C CYS A 566 -20.53 -19.07 -17.18
N ALA A 567 -20.64 -20.30 -16.63
CA ALA A 567 -21.80 -20.70 -15.85
C ALA A 567 -21.92 -19.88 -14.56
N ALA A 568 -20.81 -19.71 -13.85
CA ALA A 568 -20.76 -18.92 -12.63
C ALA A 568 -21.08 -17.45 -12.90
N PHE A 569 -20.52 -16.87 -13.96
CA PHE A 569 -20.77 -15.48 -14.33
C PHE A 569 -22.26 -15.20 -14.53
N LEU A 570 -22.95 -16.02 -15.31
CA LEU A 570 -24.39 -15.87 -15.58
C LEU A 570 -25.23 -16.05 -14.30
N GLN A 571 -24.91 -17.06 -13.49
CA GLN A 571 -25.65 -17.37 -12.28
C GLN A 571 -25.49 -16.27 -11.21
N ALA A 572 -24.26 -15.81 -10.99
CA ALA A 572 -23.97 -14.75 -10.03
C ALA A 572 -24.63 -13.42 -10.41
N HIS A 573 -24.59 -13.04 -11.69
CA HIS A 573 -25.26 -11.83 -12.18
C HIS A 573 -26.78 -11.89 -12.05
N SER A 574 -27.37 -13.06 -12.30
CA SER A 574 -28.80 -13.29 -12.09
C SER A 574 -29.19 -13.11 -10.61
N ILE A 575 -28.41 -13.69 -9.69
CA ILE A 575 -28.61 -13.57 -8.25
C ILE A 575 -28.45 -12.12 -7.79
N ALA A 576 -27.36 -11.45 -8.20
CA ALA A 576 -27.07 -10.08 -7.81
C ALA A 576 -28.12 -9.10 -8.35
N ARG A 577 -28.56 -9.29 -9.60
CA ARG A 577 -29.63 -8.47 -10.19
C ARG A 577 -30.93 -8.58 -9.39
N ARG A 578 -31.33 -9.80 -8.98
CA ARG A 578 -32.50 -9.98 -8.09
C ARG A 578 -32.32 -9.27 -6.76
N GLN A 579 -31.15 -9.38 -6.13
CA GLN A 579 -30.86 -8.70 -4.86
C GLN A 579 -30.90 -7.17 -4.96
N VAL A 580 -30.44 -6.60 -6.09
CA VAL A 580 -30.54 -5.15 -6.34
C VAL A 580 -32.00 -4.73 -6.54
N TYR A 581 -32.81 -5.53 -7.25
CA TYR A 581 -34.26 -5.29 -7.38
C TYR A 581 -35.03 -5.42 -6.06
N ASP A 582 -34.62 -6.32 -5.17
CA ASP A 582 -35.23 -6.46 -3.85
C ASP A 582 -34.85 -5.29 -2.91
N PHE A 583 -33.71 -4.64 -3.16
CA PHE A 583 -33.17 -3.56 -2.33
C PHE A 583 -33.61 -2.16 -2.79
N ASN A 584 -33.60 -1.90 -4.10
CA ASN A 584 -34.09 -0.67 -4.73
C ASN A 584 -35.60 -0.69 -4.84
#